data_AF-A0A380EHW9-F1
#
_entry.id   AF-A0A380EHW9-F1
#
_cell.length_a   1.000
_cell.length_b   1.000
_cell.length_c   1.000
_cell.angle_alpha   90.00
_cell.angle_beta   90.00
_cell.angle_gamma   90.00
#
_symmetry.space_group_name_H-M   'P 1'
#
loop_
_entity.id
_entity.type
_entity.pdbx_description
1 polymer ?
#
loop_
_entity_poly.entity_id
_entity_poly.type
_entity_poly.pdbx_seq_one_letter_code
_entity_poly.pdbx_strand_id
1 'polypeptide(L)'
;MKSTGEVMGKDTTLEKALFKGLTGSGVEVKDHGTVLMTVSDKDKEEVVKLAQRLNEVGYKILATSGTANKLAEYDIPAEVVGKIGGENDLLTRIQNGDVQIVINTMTKGKEVERDGFQIRRTTVENGIPCLTSLDTANALTNVIESMTFTMRQM
;
A
#
# COMPACT_ATOMS: atom_id res chain seq x y z
N MET A 1 -12.55 13.26 -7.80
CA MET A 1 -13.03 12.64 -6.55
C MET A 1 -14.52 12.36 -6.71
N LYS A 2 -15.02 11.20 -6.27
CA LYS A 2 -16.45 10.83 -6.31
C LYS A 2 -16.90 10.28 -4.93
N SER A 3 -16.33 10.77 -3.84
CA SER A 3 -16.73 10.35 -2.48
C SER A 3 -18.19 10.73 -2.24
N THR A 4 -18.91 9.90 -1.48
CA THR A 4 -20.34 10.07 -1.18
C THR A 4 -20.61 10.43 0.28
N GLY A 5 -19.58 10.43 1.14
CA GLY A 5 -19.69 10.73 2.56
C GLY A 5 -18.32 10.98 3.20
N GLU A 6 -18.36 11.33 4.48
CA GLU A 6 -17.20 11.69 5.29
C GLU A 6 -17.32 11.04 6.68
N VAL A 7 -16.18 10.80 7.32
CA VAL A 7 -16.09 10.28 8.69
C VAL A 7 -15.07 11.10 9.47
N MET A 8 -15.28 11.23 10.78
CA MET A 8 -14.38 11.96 11.67
C MET A 8 -13.86 11.04 12.77
N GLY A 9 -12.54 10.88 12.83
CA GLY A 9 -11.87 10.29 13.97
C GLY A 9 -11.37 11.38 14.92
N LYS A 10 -11.59 11.21 16.23
CA LYS A 10 -11.11 12.13 17.27
C LYS A 10 -10.32 11.37 18.33
N ASP A 11 -9.12 11.86 18.61
CA ASP A 11 -8.29 11.40 19.72
C ASP A 11 -7.28 12.50 20.12
N THR A 12 -6.47 12.19 21.11
CA THR A 12 -5.36 12.99 21.66
C THR A 12 -4.13 13.02 20.76
N THR A 13 -3.91 11.98 19.96
CA THR A 13 -2.82 11.92 18.97
C THR A 13 -3.38 11.76 17.56
N LEU A 14 -2.60 12.23 16.57
CA LEU A 14 -3.01 12.19 15.17
C LEU A 14 -3.20 10.75 14.69
N GLU A 15 -2.31 9.84 15.08
CA GLU A 15 -2.32 8.43 14.68
C GLU A 15 -3.59 7.73 15.18
N LYS A 16 -3.96 7.95 16.44
CA LYS A 16 -5.21 7.39 17.00
C LYS A 16 -6.45 8.00 16.36
N ALA A 17 -6.43 9.30 16.07
CA ALA A 17 -7.52 9.96 15.37
C ALA A 17 -7.67 9.40 13.94
N LEU A 18 -6.57 9.23 13.21
CA LEU A 18 -6.55 8.62 11.88
C LEU A 18 -7.02 7.17 11.91
N PHE A 19 -6.57 6.35 12.87
CA PHE A 19 -7.03 4.97 13.05
C PHE A 19 -8.55 4.90 13.19
N LYS A 20 -9.14 5.75 14.04
CA LYS A 20 -10.60 5.84 14.22
C LYS A 20 -11.32 6.32 12.95
N GLY A 21 -10.73 7.26 12.23
CA GLY A 21 -11.28 7.75 10.97
C GLY A 21 -11.28 6.65 9.89
N LEU A 22 -10.15 5.97 9.72
CA LEU A 22 -9.99 4.87 8.76
C LEU A 22 -10.96 3.73 9.07
N THR A 23 -10.95 3.22 10.30
CA THR A 23 -11.88 2.16 10.73
C THR A 23 -13.34 2.58 10.60
N GLY A 24 -13.67 3.83 10.95
CA GLY A 24 -15.00 4.41 10.75
C GLY A 24 -15.43 4.51 9.27
N SER A 25 -14.49 4.64 8.34
CA SER A 25 -14.76 4.61 6.89
C SER A 25 -14.90 3.19 6.31
N GLY A 26 -14.79 2.15 7.14
CA GLY A 26 -14.83 0.75 6.71
C GLY A 26 -13.48 0.18 6.27
N VAL A 27 -12.38 0.91 6.47
CA VAL A 27 -11.02 0.43 6.21
C VAL A 27 -10.56 -0.45 7.36
N GLU A 28 -10.20 -1.70 7.07
CA GLU A 28 -9.55 -2.57 8.04
C GLU A 28 -8.05 -2.25 8.10
N VAL A 29 -7.58 -1.71 9.23
CA VAL A 29 -6.16 -1.44 9.48
C VAL A 29 -5.56 -2.64 10.20
N LYS A 30 -4.83 -3.46 9.45
CA LYS A 30 -4.08 -4.59 10.01
C LYS A 30 -2.73 -4.12 10.52
N ASP A 31 -2.21 -4.79 11.55
CA ASP A 31 -0.89 -4.54 12.14
C ASP A 31 0.23 -5.35 11.49
N HIS A 32 -0.13 -6.32 10.65
CA HIS A 32 0.77 -7.16 9.86
C HIS A 32 0.11 -7.55 8.52
N GLY A 33 0.91 -8.10 7.62
CA GLY A 33 0.42 -8.66 6.36
C GLY A 33 1.35 -8.38 5.20
N THR A 34 0.76 -8.20 4.04
CA THR A 34 1.45 -7.99 2.77
C THR A 34 1.00 -6.69 2.13
N VAL A 35 1.96 -5.87 1.70
CA VAL A 35 1.72 -4.65 0.94
C VAL A 35 2.14 -4.86 -0.51
N LEU A 36 1.25 -4.56 -1.46
CA LEU A 36 1.57 -4.54 -2.88
C LEU A 36 1.90 -3.11 -3.31
N MET A 37 3.12 -2.90 -3.82
CA MET A 37 3.62 -1.60 -4.28
C MET A 37 3.82 -1.56 -5.79
N THR A 38 3.14 -0.62 -6.44
CA THR A 38 3.28 -0.33 -7.86
C THR A 38 3.32 1.18 -8.05
N VAL A 39 4.53 1.73 -8.07
CA VAL A 39 4.75 3.17 -8.08
C VAL A 39 5.31 3.71 -9.40
N SER A 40 5.09 5.00 -9.63
CA SER A 40 5.60 5.72 -10.78
C SER A 40 7.08 6.08 -10.58
N ASP A 41 7.82 6.30 -11.67
CA ASP A 41 9.27 6.57 -11.58
C ASP A 41 9.62 7.79 -10.73
N LYS A 42 8.77 8.82 -10.71
CA LYS A 42 8.99 10.02 -9.88
C LYS A 42 8.85 9.76 -8.38
N ASP A 43 8.10 8.74 -8.00
CA ASP A 43 7.77 8.41 -6.61
C ASP A 43 8.70 7.32 -6.05
N LYS A 44 9.61 6.80 -6.88
CA LYS A 44 10.52 5.69 -6.55
C LYS A 44 11.55 6.02 -5.46
N GLU A 45 12.01 7.27 -5.37
CA GLU A 45 12.93 7.65 -4.28
C GLU A 45 12.18 7.75 -2.94
N GLU A 46 10.95 8.25 -2.96
CA GLU A 46 10.15 8.40 -1.74
C GLU A 46 9.63 7.04 -1.23
N VAL A 47 9.25 6.12 -2.14
CA VAL A 47 8.71 4.81 -1.75
C VAL A 47 9.74 3.97 -0.99
N VAL A 48 11.04 4.15 -1.20
CA VAL A 48 12.11 3.39 -0.52
C VAL A 48 11.99 3.55 0.99
N LYS A 49 11.84 4.79 1.47
CA LYS A 49 11.70 5.07 2.91
C LYS A 49 10.44 4.45 3.49
N LEU A 50 9.34 4.51 2.73
CA LEU A 50 8.06 3.93 3.14
C LEU A 50 8.13 2.38 3.20
N ALA A 51 8.75 1.76 2.21
CA ALA A 51 8.97 0.33 2.13
C ALA A 51 9.83 -0.18 3.29
N GLN A 52 10.93 0.51 3.59
CA GLN A 52 11.78 0.18 4.73
C GLN A 52 10.99 0.16 6.04
N ARG A 53 10.20 1.22 6.29
CA ARG A 53 9.38 1.33 7.50
C ARG A 53 8.33 0.22 7.61
N LEU A 54 7.65 -0.08 6.51
CA LEU A 54 6.67 -1.18 6.47
C LEU A 54 7.34 -2.55 6.71
N ASN A 55 8.51 -2.80 6.13
CA ASN A 55 9.30 -4.01 6.39
C ASN A 55 9.72 -4.10 7.87
N GLU A 56 10.13 -2.99 8.48
CA GLU A 56 10.52 -2.94 9.91
C GLU A 56 9.36 -3.26 10.86
N VAL A 57 8.11 -2.99 10.48
CA VAL A 57 6.92 -3.38 11.28
C VAL A 57 6.34 -4.73 10.86
N GLY A 58 7.05 -5.50 10.04
CA GLY A 58 6.72 -6.89 9.72
C GLY A 58 5.82 -7.10 8.51
N TYR A 59 5.62 -6.09 7.67
CA TYR A 59 4.94 -6.29 6.39
C TYR A 59 5.85 -6.96 5.36
N LYS A 60 5.32 -7.97 4.67
CA LYS A 60 5.91 -8.49 3.44
C LYS A 60 5.63 -7.53 2.30
N ILE A 61 6.63 -7.29 1.45
CA ILE A 61 6.49 -6.38 0.31
C ILE A 61 6.39 -7.19 -0.97
N LEU A 62 5.29 -7.02 -1.69
CA LEU A 62 5.14 -7.40 -3.08
C LEU A 62 5.33 -6.16 -3.95
N ALA A 63 6.06 -6.27 -5.05
CA ALA A 63 6.29 -5.12 -5.91
C ALA A 63 6.38 -5.50 -7.39
N THR A 64 5.94 -4.61 -8.28
CA THR A 64 6.21 -4.77 -9.71
C THR A 64 7.71 -4.64 -9.97
N SER A 65 8.23 -5.29 -11.01
CA SER A 65 9.68 -5.38 -11.29
C SER A 65 10.41 -4.03 -11.18
N GLY A 66 9.87 -2.96 -11.76
CA GLY A 66 10.49 -1.63 -11.70
C GLY A 66 10.54 -1.02 -10.29
N THR A 67 9.57 -1.34 -9.44
CA THR A 67 9.56 -0.92 -8.03
C THR A 67 10.49 -1.80 -7.20
N ALA A 68 10.41 -3.12 -7.38
CA ALA A 68 11.25 -4.09 -6.68
C ALA A 68 12.75 -3.87 -6.94
N ASN A 69 13.13 -3.59 -8.18
CA ASN A 69 14.53 -3.27 -8.54
C ASN A 69 15.05 -2.06 -7.75
N LYS A 70 14.21 -1.02 -7.58
CA LYS A 70 14.60 0.16 -6.81
C LYS A 70 14.74 -0.15 -5.33
N LEU A 71 13.88 -1.00 -4.78
CA LEU A 71 13.96 -1.43 -3.38
C LEU A 71 15.21 -2.28 -3.11
N ALA A 72 15.60 -3.12 -4.08
CA ALA A 72 16.80 -3.94 -4.00
C ALA A 72 18.10 -3.11 -3.98
N GLU A 73 18.14 -1.92 -4.58
CA GLU A 73 19.28 -0.98 -4.48
C GLU A 73 19.56 -0.53 -3.03
N TYR A 74 18.57 -0.67 -2.14
CA TYR A 74 18.63 -0.28 -0.73
C TYR A 74 18.51 -1.49 0.21
N ASP A 75 18.76 -2.70 -0.28
CA ASP A 75 18.69 -3.96 0.49
C ASP A 75 17.32 -4.25 1.13
N ILE A 76 16.24 -3.69 0.57
CA ILE A 76 14.88 -3.91 1.06
C ILE A 76 14.29 -5.15 0.36
N PRO A 77 13.93 -6.21 1.11
CA PRO A 77 13.38 -7.42 0.50
C PRO A 77 11.98 -7.17 -0.07
N ALA A 78 11.80 -7.48 -1.35
CA ALA A 78 10.50 -7.44 -2.01
C ALA A 78 10.35 -8.62 -2.97
N GLU A 79 9.22 -9.33 -2.91
CA GLU A 79 8.86 -10.37 -3.88
C GLU A 79 8.31 -9.71 -5.15
N VAL A 80 8.89 -10.08 -6.30
CA VAL A 80 8.48 -9.53 -7.59
C VAL A 80 7.18 -10.19 -8.04
N VAL A 81 6.15 -9.39 -8.29
CA VAL A 81 4.88 -9.87 -8.87
C VAL A 81 4.82 -9.66 -10.38
N GLY A 82 4.15 -10.60 -11.06
CA GLY A 82 3.91 -10.56 -12.49
C GLY A 82 2.89 -9.49 -12.87
N LYS A 83 2.93 -9.08 -14.15
CA LYS A 83 1.91 -8.21 -14.73
C LYS A 83 0.60 -8.98 -14.96
N ILE A 84 -0.46 -8.23 -15.25
CA ILE A 84 -1.80 -8.74 -15.53
C ILE A 84 -1.75 -9.79 -16.64
N GLY A 85 -2.32 -10.97 -16.38
CA GLY A 85 -2.38 -12.09 -17.33
C GLY A 85 -1.07 -12.88 -17.51
N GLY A 86 -0.05 -12.62 -16.69
CA GLY A 86 1.20 -13.38 -16.65
C GLY A 86 1.25 -14.42 -15.53
N GLU A 87 2.41 -15.05 -15.37
CA GLU A 87 2.70 -15.90 -14.20
C GLU A 87 2.85 -15.04 -12.94
N ASN A 88 2.34 -15.51 -11.80
CA ASN A 88 2.27 -14.75 -10.53
C ASN A 88 1.59 -13.38 -10.69
N ASP A 89 0.46 -13.34 -11.40
CA ASP A 89 -0.34 -12.14 -11.62
C ASP A 89 -0.74 -11.47 -10.29
N LEU A 90 -0.37 -10.20 -10.17
CA LEU A 90 -0.72 -9.35 -9.04
C LEU A 90 -2.24 -9.29 -8.80
N LEU A 91 -3.09 -9.40 -9.82
CA LEU A 91 -4.55 -9.40 -9.62
C LEU A 91 -5.02 -10.65 -8.90
N THR A 92 -4.45 -11.81 -9.25
CA THR A 92 -4.74 -13.08 -8.57
C THR A 92 -4.31 -13.03 -7.11
N ARG A 93 -3.17 -12.41 -6.79
CA ARG A 93 -2.72 -12.22 -5.40
C ARG A 93 -3.70 -11.36 -4.59
N ILE A 94 -4.26 -10.31 -5.19
CA ILE A 94 -5.31 -9.49 -4.57
C ILE A 94 -6.57 -10.33 -4.32
N GLN A 95 -7.02 -11.07 -5.34
CA GLN A 95 -8.25 -11.88 -5.27
C GLN A 95 -8.16 -13.06 -4.29
N ASN A 96 -6.97 -13.64 -4.12
CA ASN A 96 -6.73 -14.71 -3.16
C ASN A 96 -6.64 -14.23 -1.71
N GLY A 97 -6.66 -12.91 -1.47
CA GLY A 97 -6.52 -12.33 -0.13
C GLY A 97 -5.07 -12.31 0.39
N ASP A 98 -4.09 -12.49 -0.50
CA ASP A 98 -2.67 -12.49 -0.13
C ASP A 98 -2.14 -11.08 0.19
N VAL A 99 -2.91 -10.04 -0.13
CA VAL A 99 -2.55 -8.62 -0.01
C VAL A 99 -3.51 -7.91 0.93
N GLN A 100 -2.97 -7.15 1.89
CA GLN A 100 -3.73 -6.39 2.87
C GLN A 100 -3.73 -4.89 2.60
N ILE A 101 -2.76 -4.37 1.83
CA ILE A 101 -2.69 -2.96 1.44
C ILE A 101 -2.15 -2.87 0.02
N VAL A 102 -2.72 -2.00 -0.82
CA VAL A 102 -2.16 -1.69 -2.15
C VAL A 102 -1.77 -0.22 -2.22
N ILE A 103 -0.52 0.04 -2.59
CA ILE A 103 0.00 1.37 -2.89
C ILE A 103 0.20 1.46 -4.41
N ASN A 104 -0.67 2.23 -5.07
CA ASN A 104 -0.63 2.45 -6.51
C ASN A 104 -0.63 3.93 -6.86
N THR A 105 0.55 4.51 -7.05
CA THR A 105 0.67 5.91 -7.50
C THR A 105 0.40 6.03 -9.00
N MET A 106 -0.18 7.15 -9.41
CA MET A 106 -0.56 7.39 -10.80
C MET A 106 0.65 7.61 -11.72
N THR A 107 0.75 6.84 -12.79
CA THR A 107 1.57 7.15 -13.97
C THR A 107 0.80 8.06 -14.93
N LYS A 108 1.50 8.82 -15.80
CA LYS A 108 0.86 9.81 -16.71
C LYS A 108 -0.10 9.12 -17.69
N GLY A 109 -1.41 9.43 -17.59
CA GLY A 109 -2.48 9.01 -18.51
C GLY A 109 -3.69 8.41 -17.78
N LYS A 110 -4.91 8.60 -18.32
CA LYS A 110 -6.19 8.29 -17.65
C LYS A 110 -6.99 7.15 -18.31
N GLU A 111 -6.34 6.31 -19.11
CA GLU A 111 -7.02 5.24 -19.84
C GLU A 111 -7.49 4.11 -18.92
N VAL A 112 -8.74 3.66 -19.11
CA VAL A 112 -9.40 2.60 -18.32
C VAL A 112 -8.78 1.22 -18.57
N GLU A 113 -8.20 1.01 -19.75
CA GLU A 113 -7.56 -0.26 -20.10
C GLU A 113 -6.20 -0.46 -19.44
N ARG A 114 -5.60 0.59 -18.85
CA ARG A 114 -4.28 0.50 -18.23
C ARG A 114 -4.29 -0.34 -16.97
N ASP A 115 -3.21 -1.06 -16.77
CA ASP A 115 -2.96 -1.92 -15.61
C ASP A 115 -3.28 -1.21 -14.29
N GLY A 116 -2.82 0.03 -14.10
CA GLY A 116 -3.08 0.78 -12.87
C GLY A 116 -4.56 0.96 -12.56
N PHE A 117 -5.43 1.14 -13.57
CA PHE A 117 -6.88 1.22 -13.34
C PHE A 117 -7.43 -0.13 -12.88
N GLN A 118 -7.05 -1.21 -13.55
CA GLN A 118 -7.49 -2.57 -13.20
C GLN A 118 -7.05 -2.95 -11.78
N ILE A 119 -5.80 -2.63 -11.40
CA ILE A 119 -5.28 -2.83 -10.04
C ILE A 119 -6.18 -2.18 -9.00
N ARG A 120 -6.44 -0.88 -9.15
CA ARG A 120 -7.25 -0.13 -8.18
C ARG A 120 -8.68 -0.65 -8.12
N ARG A 121 -9.26 -1.00 -9.27
CA ARG A 121 -10.62 -1.56 -9.33
C ARG A 121 -10.69 -2.89 -8.58
N THR A 122 -9.83 -3.85 -8.91
CA THR A 122 -9.81 -5.16 -8.25
C THR A 122 -9.52 -5.01 -6.75
N THR A 123 -8.63 -4.10 -6.37
CA THR A 123 -8.32 -3.81 -4.95
C THR A 123 -9.59 -3.38 -4.19
N VAL A 124 -10.32 -2.39 -4.72
CA VAL A 124 -11.54 -1.87 -4.10
C VAL A 124 -12.66 -2.91 -4.09
N GLU A 125 -12.82 -3.68 -5.17
CA GLU A 125 -13.81 -4.77 -5.25
C GLU A 125 -13.57 -5.88 -4.22
N ASN A 126 -12.33 -6.04 -3.74
CA ASN A 126 -11.96 -6.98 -2.68
C ASN A 126 -11.91 -6.35 -1.27
N GLY A 127 -12.36 -5.09 -1.11
CA GLY A 127 -12.39 -4.41 0.19
C GLY A 127 -11.00 -4.08 0.75
N ILE A 128 -9.95 -4.11 -0.08
CA ILE A 128 -8.59 -3.83 0.35
C ILE A 128 -8.33 -2.32 0.29
N PRO A 129 -7.63 -1.72 1.28
CA PRO A 129 -7.22 -0.32 1.24
C PRO A 129 -6.34 -0.02 0.02
N CYS A 130 -6.83 0.86 -0.86
CA CYS A 130 -6.15 1.27 -2.09
C CYS A 130 -5.62 2.71 -1.96
N LEU A 131 -4.32 2.86 -1.73
CA LEU A 131 -3.67 4.15 -1.51
C LEU A 131 -3.02 4.64 -2.81
N THR A 132 -3.41 5.84 -3.25
CA THR A 132 -2.94 6.42 -4.52
C THR A 132 -2.00 7.61 -4.34
N SER A 133 -1.75 8.03 -3.09
CA SER A 133 -0.78 9.05 -2.69
C SER A 133 0.17 8.47 -1.66
N LEU A 134 1.46 8.80 -1.77
CA LEU A 134 2.46 8.43 -0.78
C LEU A 134 2.24 9.16 0.56
N ASP A 135 1.67 10.36 0.56
CA ASP A 135 1.31 11.06 1.80
C ASP A 135 0.29 10.25 2.62
N THR A 136 -0.74 9.71 1.95
CA THR A 136 -1.75 8.87 2.59
C THR A 136 -1.14 7.55 3.06
N ALA A 137 -0.22 6.98 2.28
CA ALA A 137 0.48 5.77 2.67
C ALA A 137 1.39 6.00 3.89
N ASN A 138 2.13 7.11 3.94
CA ASN A 138 2.90 7.52 5.11
C ASN A 138 2.01 7.72 6.34
N ALA A 139 0.85 8.37 6.18
CA ALA A 139 -0.10 8.56 7.28
C ALA A 139 -0.61 7.21 7.83
N LEU A 140 -0.94 6.25 6.96
CA LEU A 140 -1.32 4.91 7.38
C LEU A 140 -0.16 4.16 8.05
N THR A 141 1.06 4.27 7.52
CA THR A 141 2.25 3.67 8.13
C THR A 141 2.51 4.22 9.53
N ASN A 142 2.35 5.54 9.76
CA ASN A 142 2.44 6.12 11.12
C ASN A 142 1.42 5.48 12.08
N VAL A 143 0.19 5.23 11.59
CA VAL A 143 -0.85 4.55 12.37
C VAL A 143 -0.40 3.14 12.73
N ILE A 144 0.08 2.36 11.76
CA ILE A 144 0.56 0.99 11.96
C ILE A 144 1.75 0.96 12.95
N GLU A 145 2.74 1.84 12.78
CA GLU A 145 3.87 1.96 13.70
C GLU A 145 3.45 2.31 15.13
N SER A 146 2.37 3.08 15.31
CA SER A 146 1.86 3.43 16.65
C SER A 146 1.19 2.26 17.37
N MET A 147 0.83 1.20 16.66
CA MET A 147 0.16 0.01 17.19
C MET A 147 1.04 -1.26 17.16
N THR A 148 2.19 -1.24 16.49
CA THR A 148 3.05 -2.41 16.26
C THR A 148 4.47 -2.20 16.79
N PHE A 149 5.12 -3.29 17.21
CA PHE A 149 6.55 -3.26 17.56
C PHE A 149 7.45 -3.21 16.32
N THR A 150 8.54 -2.47 16.38
CA THR A 150 9.52 -2.37 15.28
C THR A 150 10.64 -3.40 15.45
N MET A 151 11.00 -4.09 14.37
CA MET A 151 12.09 -5.07 14.30
C MET A 151 13.43 -4.44 13.87
N ARG A 152 13.81 -3.29 14.43
CA ARG A 152 15.14 -2.71 14.13
C ARG A 152 16.23 -3.54 14.80
N GLN A 153 17.21 -3.97 14.02
CA GLN A 153 18.47 -4.45 14.59
C GLN A 153 19.19 -3.27 15.23
N MET A 154 19.61 -3.45 16.49
CA MET A 154 20.45 -2.51 17.24
C MET A 154 21.84 -2.41 16.64
#